data_AF-A0A0D0AKV5-F1
#
_entry.id   AF-A0A0D0AKV5-F1
#
_cell.length_a   1.000
_cell.length_b   1.000
_cell.length_c   1.000
_cell.angle_alpha   90.00
_cell.angle_beta   90.00
_cell.angle_gamma   90.00
#
_symmetry.space_group_name_H-M   'P 1'
#
loop_
_entity.id
_entity.type
_entity.pdbx_description
1 polymer ?
#
loop_
_entity_poly.entity_id
_entity_poly.type
_entity_poly.pdbx_seq_one_letter_code
_entity_poly.pdbx_strand_id
1 'polypeptide(L)'
;MCIDSCAAFTGPFAHLEHCPECGKPRYDQQRFRETNGHVKVPQKQFPTIPIGPQLQAIYHDPAGADSMRWLDLWTEEIFDELAHNHGVKDTYSDFCDGSDYLEAVAGGKIKEGDPVLMMSIDGAQLYKYKASDCWIVIWVVFNQSPDTRYKKKYVLPSLIIPGPNKPKNLDSFLFPGFHHLASIQREGLKIWDAS
;
A
#
# COMPACT_ATOMS: atom_id res chain seq x y z
N MET A 1 -15.35 -6.62 8.24
CA MET A 1 -15.87 -6.47 6.85
C MET A 1 -17.20 -7.20 6.72
N CYS A 2 -17.96 -6.92 5.67
CA CYS A 2 -19.14 -7.72 5.33
C CYS A 2 -18.75 -9.18 5.03
N ILE A 3 -19.56 -10.14 5.46
CA ILE A 3 -19.32 -11.57 5.24
C ILE A 3 -19.22 -11.92 3.74
N ASP A 4 -19.94 -11.20 2.89
CA ASP A 4 -19.93 -11.36 1.43
C ASP A 4 -18.85 -10.52 0.72
N SER A 5 -17.91 -9.93 1.46
CA SER A 5 -16.89 -9.02 0.92
C SER A 5 -17.43 -7.78 0.19
N CYS A 6 -18.70 -7.39 0.41
CA CYS A 6 -19.25 -6.20 -0.25
C CYS A 6 -18.50 -4.90 0.13
N ALA A 7 -18.28 -4.68 1.43
CA ALA A 7 -17.59 -3.50 1.94
C ALA A 7 -16.84 -3.80 3.25
N ALA A 8 -15.78 -3.05 3.53
CA ALA A 8 -15.15 -2.97 4.84
C ALA A 8 -15.85 -1.93 5.73
N PHE A 9 -15.88 -2.19 7.04
CA PHE A 9 -16.43 -1.26 8.03
C PHE A 9 -15.30 -0.38 8.58
N THR A 10 -14.75 0.44 7.70
CA THR A 10 -13.57 1.30 7.86
C THR A 10 -13.88 2.68 7.30
N GLY A 11 -13.08 3.69 7.67
CA GLY A 11 -13.25 5.06 7.18
C GLY A 11 -14.70 5.55 7.32
N PRO A 12 -15.35 6.02 6.23
CA PRO A 12 -16.75 6.46 6.25
C PRO A 12 -17.75 5.42 6.77
N PHE A 13 -17.45 4.13 6.66
CA PHE A 13 -18.34 3.03 7.08
C PHE A 13 -18.01 2.49 8.48
N ALA A 14 -17.06 3.09 9.19
CA ALA A 14 -16.58 2.58 10.48
C ALA A 14 -17.67 2.50 11.57
N HIS A 15 -18.68 3.38 11.49
CA HIS A 15 -19.79 3.44 12.45
C HIS A 15 -20.98 2.54 12.05
N LEU A 16 -20.98 1.97 10.84
CA LEU A 16 -22.08 1.14 10.38
C LEU A 16 -22.05 -0.25 11.05
N GLU A 17 -23.24 -0.74 11.39
CA GLU A 17 -23.45 -2.10 11.90
C GLU A 17 -24.06 -3.03 10.86
N HIS A 18 -24.52 -2.49 9.73
CA HIS A 18 -25.07 -3.24 8.61
C HIS A 18 -24.37 -2.83 7.33
N CYS A 19 -24.11 -3.79 6.45
CA CYS A 19 -23.47 -3.55 5.17
C CYS A 19 -24.34 -2.61 4.31
N PRO A 20 -23.81 -1.49 3.80
CA PRO A 20 -24.59 -0.55 2.99
C PRO A 20 -25.06 -1.16 1.65
N GLU A 21 -24.39 -2.20 1.17
CA GLU A 21 -24.68 -2.86 -0.12
C GLU A 21 -25.70 -4.00 -0.02
N CYS A 22 -25.65 -4.80 1.05
CA CYS A 22 -26.48 -6.02 1.15
C CYS A 22 -27.26 -6.14 2.45
N GLY A 23 -27.18 -5.15 3.35
CA GLY A 23 -27.90 -5.13 4.62
C GLY A 23 -27.43 -6.14 5.66
N LYS A 24 -26.50 -7.06 5.33
CA LYS A 24 -26.03 -8.06 6.28
C LYS A 24 -25.31 -7.43 7.49
N PRO A 25 -25.49 -7.97 8.70
CA PRO A 25 -24.90 -7.40 9.90
C PRO A 25 -23.38 -7.57 9.92
N ARG A 26 -22.69 -6.58 10.49
CA ARG A 26 -21.25 -6.54 10.75
C ARG A 26 -20.82 -7.59 11.78
N TYR A 27 -21.66 -7.78 12.79
CA TYR A 27 -21.39 -8.61 13.96
C TYR A 27 -22.20 -9.91 13.92
N ASP A 28 -21.66 -10.94 14.56
CA ASP A 28 -22.32 -12.21 14.79
C ASP A 28 -23.57 -12.01 15.68
N GLN A 29 -24.74 -12.22 15.08
CA GLN A 29 -26.03 -12.02 15.75
C GLN A 29 -26.37 -13.13 16.73
N GLN A 30 -25.77 -14.31 16.61
CA GLN A 30 -25.93 -15.37 17.61
C GLN A 30 -25.19 -14.97 18.87
N ARG A 31 -23.89 -14.63 18.76
CA ARG A 31 -23.08 -14.20 19.91
C ARG A 31 -23.64 -12.95 20.59
N PHE A 32 -24.14 -12.01 19.80
CA PHE A 32 -24.77 -10.80 20.32
C PHE A 32 -26.02 -11.14 21.17
N ARG A 33 -26.87 -12.07 20.71
CA ARG A 33 -28.07 -12.52 21.45
C ARG A 33 -27.74 -13.35 22.69
N GLU A 34 -26.80 -14.29 22.58
CA GLU A 34 -26.34 -15.13 23.72
C GLU A 34 -25.80 -14.28 24.88
N THR A 35 -25.30 -13.09 24.59
CA THR A 35 -24.70 -12.18 25.58
C THR A 35 -25.61 -11.01 25.93
N ASN A 36 -26.91 -11.08 25.63
CA ASN A 36 -27.88 -10.00 25.86
C ASN A 36 -27.40 -8.63 25.32
N GLY A 37 -26.68 -8.63 24.20
CA GLY A 37 -26.17 -7.44 23.54
C GLY A 37 -24.85 -6.90 24.09
N HIS A 38 -24.21 -7.58 25.04
CA HIS A 38 -22.96 -7.10 25.64
C HIS A 38 -21.72 -7.37 24.78
N VAL A 39 -21.71 -8.43 23.97
CA VAL A 39 -20.52 -8.82 23.20
C VAL A 39 -20.78 -8.70 21.69
N LYS A 40 -19.95 -7.89 21.02
CA LYS A 40 -19.95 -7.70 19.56
C LYS A 40 -18.73 -8.36 18.93
N VAL A 41 -18.93 -9.51 18.28
CA VAL A 41 -17.87 -10.22 17.54
C VAL A 41 -18.05 -9.97 16.04
N PRO A 42 -17.04 -9.45 15.31
CA PRO A 42 -17.16 -9.26 13.87
C PRO A 42 -17.37 -10.59 13.14
N GLN A 43 -18.25 -10.63 12.13
CA GLN A 43 -18.47 -11.86 11.34
C GLN A 43 -17.25 -12.24 10.49
N LYS A 44 -16.51 -11.24 10.01
CA LYS A 44 -15.34 -11.42 9.15
C LYS A 44 -14.37 -10.26 9.32
N GLN A 45 -13.08 -10.56 9.31
CA GLN A 45 -11.99 -9.60 9.46
C GLN A 45 -11.00 -9.75 8.29
N PHE A 46 -10.21 -8.70 8.07
CA PHE A 46 -9.08 -8.70 7.13
C PHE A 46 -7.92 -7.96 7.80
N PRO A 47 -6.67 -8.40 7.62
CA PRO A 47 -5.51 -7.69 8.14
C PRO A 47 -5.11 -6.50 7.26
N THR A 48 -4.51 -5.48 7.86
CA THR A 48 -3.80 -4.39 7.20
C THR A 48 -2.42 -4.25 7.86
N ILE A 49 -1.39 -4.10 7.05
CA ILE A 49 0.01 -4.00 7.46
C ILE A 49 0.49 -2.58 7.10
N PRO A 50 0.72 -1.72 8.11
CA PRO A 50 1.15 -0.34 7.85
C PRO A 50 2.49 -0.29 7.10
N ILE A 51 2.63 0.65 6.17
CA ILE A 51 3.84 0.78 5.35
C ILE A 51 5.01 1.42 6.12
N GLY A 52 4.72 2.30 7.09
CA GLY A 52 5.76 3.02 7.86
C GLY A 52 6.78 2.10 8.54
N PRO A 53 6.35 1.14 9.39
CA PRO A 53 7.26 0.17 10.00
C PRO A 53 8.03 -0.69 8.99
N GLN A 54 7.43 -0.99 7.83
CA GLN A 54 8.10 -1.77 6.79
C GLN A 54 9.22 -0.96 6.12
N LEU A 55 9.01 0.33 5.87
CA LEU A 55 10.05 1.25 5.39
C LEU A 55 11.17 1.42 6.42
N GLN A 56 10.82 1.66 7.68
CA GLN A 56 11.82 1.75 8.77
C GLN A 56 12.70 0.50 8.86
N ALA A 57 12.13 -0.69 8.64
CA ALA A 57 12.89 -1.93 8.63
C ALA A 57 13.89 -2.03 7.46
N ILE A 58 13.61 -1.43 6.30
CA ILE A 58 14.55 -1.38 5.17
C ILE A 58 15.76 -0.51 5.51
N TYR A 59 15.53 0.69 6.06
CA TYR A 59 16.60 1.63 6.44
C TYR A 59 17.44 1.18 7.65
N HIS A 60 16.92 0.26 8.46
CA HIS A 60 17.68 -0.31 9.58
C HIS A 60 18.82 -1.24 9.15
N ASP A 61 18.83 -1.70 7.90
CA ASP A 61 19.87 -2.53 7.30
C ASP A 61 20.77 -1.63 6.43
N PRO A 62 22.09 -1.54 6.65
CA PRO A 62 22.97 -0.65 5.89
C PRO A 62 22.85 -0.85 4.37
N ALA A 63 22.83 -2.10 3.91
CA ALA A 63 22.65 -2.41 2.49
C ALA A 63 21.27 -2.01 1.96
N GLY A 64 20.23 -2.05 2.80
CA GLY A 64 18.88 -1.59 2.46
C GLY A 64 18.79 -0.08 2.42
N ALA A 65 19.42 0.62 3.37
CA ALA A 65 19.51 2.07 3.41
C ALA A 65 20.26 2.62 2.18
N ASP A 66 21.44 2.07 1.89
CA ASP A 66 22.22 2.43 0.69
C ASP A 66 21.41 2.24 -0.58
N SER A 67 20.66 1.13 -0.70
CA SER A 67 19.89 0.85 -1.91
C SER A 67 18.66 1.75 -2.09
N MET A 68 18.17 2.40 -1.03
CA MET A 68 17.10 3.41 -1.11
C MET A 68 17.57 4.72 -1.76
N ARG A 69 18.88 4.99 -1.78
CA ARG A 69 19.46 6.20 -2.39
C ARG A 69 19.49 6.15 -3.92
N TRP A 70 19.25 4.99 -4.53
CA TRP A 70 19.32 4.81 -5.97
C TRP A 70 18.42 5.80 -6.72
N LEU A 71 17.20 6.02 -6.25
CA LEU A 71 16.25 6.92 -6.94
C LEU A 71 16.70 8.37 -6.88
N ASP A 72 17.24 8.83 -5.74
CA ASP A 72 17.75 10.20 -5.62
C ASP A 72 18.93 10.42 -6.58
N LEU A 73 19.91 9.52 -6.55
CA LEU A 73 21.09 9.57 -7.44
C LEU A 73 20.70 9.54 -8.93
N TRP A 74 19.78 8.64 -9.30
CA TRP A 74 19.33 8.55 -10.69
C TRP A 74 18.54 9.79 -11.12
N THR A 75 17.77 10.38 -10.20
CA THR A 75 17.02 11.62 -10.47
C THR A 75 17.96 12.80 -10.71
N GLU A 76 19.06 12.89 -9.95
CA GLU A 76 20.11 13.89 -10.18
C GLU A 76 20.73 13.73 -11.58
N GLU A 77 21.09 12.51 -11.97
CA GLU A 77 21.64 12.22 -13.31
C GLU A 77 20.66 12.62 -14.43
N ILE A 78 19.36 12.39 -14.25
CA ILE A 78 18.34 12.82 -15.23
C ILE A 78 18.28 14.34 -15.32
N PHE A 79 18.29 15.07 -14.19
CA PHE A 79 18.27 16.53 -14.22
C PHE A 79 19.52 17.12 -14.86
N ASP A 80 20.69 16.52 -14.61
CA ASP A 80 21.93 16.89 -15.27
C ASP A 80 21.86 16.66 -16.79
N GLU A 81 21.36 15.49 -17.24
CA GLU A 81 21.14 15.21 -18.67
C GLU A 81 20.24 16.29 -19.31
N LEU A 82 19.09 16.57 -18.68
CA LEU A 82 18.14 17.55 -19.18
C LEU A 82 18.73 18.96 -19.24
N ALA A 83 19.58 19.35 -18.29
CA ALA A 83 20.25 20.64 -18.30
C ALA A 83 21.22 20.78 -19.48
N HIS A 84 21.93 19.70 -19.84
CA HIS A 84 22.86 19.70 -20.98
C HIS A 84 22.16 19.58 -22.34
N ASN A 85 21.02 18.89 -22.39
CA ASN A 85 20.29 18.58 -23.62
C ASN A 85 19.07 19.49 -23.86
N HIS A 86 19.05 20.70 -23.29
CA HIS A 86 17.97 21.68 -23.47
C HIS A 86 16.56 21.14 -23.12
N GLY A 87 16.47 20.31 -22.07
CA GLY A 87 15.24 19.69 -21.60
C GLY A 87 14.78 18.50 -22.45
N VAL A 88 15.61 18.02 -23.39
CA VAL A 88 15.31 16.83 -24.19
C VAL A 88 15.99 15.63 -23.56
N LYS A 89 15.20 14.60 -23.29
CA LYS A 89 15.70 13.29 -22.85
C LYS A 89 15.86 12.37 -24.04
N ASP A 90 17.03 11.75 -24.18
CA ASP A 90 17.34 10.94 -25.35
C ASP A 90 16.76 9.52 -25.24
N THR A 91 16.69 8.97 -24.04
CA THR A 91 16.20 7.60 -23.79
C THR A 91 15.36 7.53 -22.52
N TYR A 92 14.25 6.79 -22.59
CA TYR A 92 13.41 6.46 -21.44
C TYR A 92 13.70 5.02 -21.03
N SER A 93 14.08 4.83 -19.77
CA SER A 93 14.51 3.57 -19.17
C SER A 93 13.54 3.07 -18.09
N ASP A 94 13.01 3.95 -17.26
CA ASP A 94 12.21 3.62 -16.09
C ASP A 94 11.22 4.75 -15.72
N PHE A 95 10.39 4.55 -14.70
CA PHE A 95 9.32 5.49 -14.31
C PHE A 95 9.82 6.90 -13.96
N CYS A 96 11.03 7.01 -13.42
CA CYS A 96 11.64 8.27 -13.01
C CYS A 96 12.06 9.15 -14.19
N ASP A 97 12.08 8.61 -15.41
CA ASP A 97 12.28 9.38 -16.64
C ASP A 97 10.99 10.10 -17.10
N GLY A 98 9.85 9.77 -16.49
CA GLY A 98 8.54 10.32 -16.85
C GLY A 98 8.34 11.75 -16.33
N SER A 99 7.71 12.59 -17.14
CA SER A 99 7.41 13.99 -16.78
C SER A 99 6.62 14.12 -15.47
N ASP A 100 5.66 13.22 -15.21
CA ASP A 100 4.86 13.26 -13.98
C ASP A 100 5.72 13.16 -12.71
N TYR A 101 6.76 12.31 -12.75
CA TYR A 101 7.70 12.17 -11.64
C TYR A 101 8.63 13.38 -11.56
N LEU A 102 9.24 13.77 -12.67
CA LEU A 102 10.21 14.88 -12.72
C LEU A 102 9.58 16.22 -12.33
N GLU A 103 8.35 16.50 -12.78
CA GLU A 103 7.60 17.68 -12.39
C GLU A 103 7.21 17.65 -10.90
N ALA A 104 6.94 16.47 -10.34
CA ALA A 104 6.67 16.32 -8.91
C ALA A 104 7.92 16.58 -8.07
N VAL A 105 9.10 16.14 -8.51
CA VAL A 105 10.39 16.44 -7.85
C VAL A 105 10.73 17.92 -8.00
N ALA A 106 10.70 18.47 -9.22
CA ALA A 106 10.98 19.88 -9.48
C ALA A 106 10.01 20.83 -8.74
N GLY A 107 8.75 20.40 -8.57
CA GLY A 107 7.74 21.12 -7.80
C GLY A 107 7.82 20.90 -6.28
N GLY A 108 8.78 20.11 -5.78
CA GLY A 108 8.98 19.83 -4.36
C GLY A 108 7.88 18.99 -3.71
N LYS A 109 7.06 18.29 -4.51
CA LYS A 109 6.04 17.33 -4.03
C LYS A 109 6.68 16.02 -3.59
N ILE A 110 7.76 15.62 -4.26
CA ILE A 110 8.65 14.53 -3.87
C ILE A 110 9.99 15.17 -3.52
N LYS A 111 10.51 14.90 -2.32
CA LYS A 111 11.79 15.43 -1.85
C LYS A 111 12.84 14.32 -1.82
N GLU A 112 14.10 14.74 -1.78
CA GLU A 112 15.22 13.82 -1.54
C GLU A 112 14.95 12.97 -0.29
N GLY A 113 15.17 11.66 -0.42
CA GLY A 113 14.91 10.69 0.64
C GLY A 113 13.45 10.28 0.84
N ASP A 114 12.48 10.87 0.12
CA ASP A 114 11.09 10.43 0.20
C ASP A 114 10.91 9.04 -0.42
N PRO A 115 10.30 8.07 0.30
CA PRO A 115 9.97 6.78 -0.29
C PRO A 115 8.84 6.91 -1.33
N VAL A 116 9.08 6.44 -2.55
CA VAL A 116 8.11 6.33 -3.63
C VAL A 116 7.60 4.90 -3.71
N LEU A 117 6.28 4.75 -3.78
CA LEU A 117 5.60 3.44 -3.69
C LEU A 117 4.66 3.23 -4.87
N MET A 118 4.72 2.05 -5.47
CA MET A 118 3.66 1.54 -6.33
C MET A 118 2.74 0.63 -5.54
N MET A 119 1.43 0.85 -5.62
CA MET A 119 0.44 -0.12 -5.13
C MET A 119 0.07 -1.10 -6.23
N SER A 120 -0.05 -2.38 -5.91
CA SER A 120 -0.69 -3.37 -6.79
C SER A 120 -1.65 -4.26 -6.00
N ILE A 121 -2.68 -4.76 -6.67
CA ILE A 121 -3.66 -5.69 -6.12
C ILE A 121 -4.00 -6.77 -7.14
N ASP A 122 -4.07 -8.01 -6.69
CA ASP A 122 -4.59 -9.10 -7.50
C ASP A 122 -5.31 -10.17 -6.66
N GLY A 123 -6.19 -10.93 -7.30
CA GLY A 123 -6.81 -12.13 -6.74
C GLY A 123 -5.89 -13.34 -6.85
N ALA A 124 -5.72 -14.08 -5.77
CA ALA A 124 -4.92 -15.30 -5.72
C ALA A 124 -5.76 -16.48 -5.23
N GLN A 125 -5.69 -17.59 -5.96
CA GLN A 125 -6.24 -18.87 -5.53
C GLN A 125 -5.18 -19.65 -4.75
N LEU A 126 -5.40 -19.84 -3.44
CA LEU A 126 -4.39 -20.44 -2.56
C LEU A 126 -4.30 -21.97 -2.68
N TYR A 127 -5.37 -22.63 -3.16
CA TYR A 127 -5.40 -24.09 -3.35
C TYR A 127 -6.14 -24.47 -4.63
N LYS A 128 -5.54 -25.39 -5.40
CA LYS A 128 -5.96 -25.86 -6.74
C LYS A 128 -7.44 -26.31 -6.85
N TYR A 129 -8.05 -26.76 -5.75
CA TYR A 129 -9.40 -27.36 -5.75
C TYR A 129 -10.32 -26.85 -4.63
N LYS A 130 -10.02 -25.69 -4.04
CA LYS A 130 -10.90 -25.07 -3.03
C LYS A 130 -11.24 -23.63 -3.43
N ALA A 131 -12.41 -23.18 -3.01
CA ALA A 131 -12.82 -21.76 -3.01
C ALA A 131 -12.00 -20.96 -1.97
N SER A 132 -10.67 -21.05 -2.06
CA SER A 132 -9.73 -20.35 -1.18
C SER A 132 -9.11 -19.20 -1.96
N ASP A 133 -9.97 -18.32 -2.44
CA ASP A 133 -9.56 -17.09 -3.11
C ASP A 133 -9.29 -16.01 -2.05
N CYS A 134 -8.31 -15.17 -2.31
CA CYS A 134 -8.08 -13.95 -1.54
C CYS A 134 -7.58 -12.85 -2.46
N TRP A 135 -7.74 -11.60 -2.06
CA TRP A 135 -7.16 -10.47 -2.78
C TRP A 135 -6.03 -9.91 -1.95
N ILE A 136 -4.84 -9.84 -2.53
CA ILE A 136 -3.63 -9.38 -1.87
C ILE A 136 -3.28 -8.02 -2.45
N VAL A 137 -3.11 -7.03 -1.58
CA VAL A 137 -2.57 -5.73 -1.93
C VAL A 137 -1.12 -5.68 -1.48
N ILE A 138 -0.25 -5.17 -2.33
CA ILE A 138 1.17 -4.99 -2.08
C ILE A 138 1.60 -3.55 -2.35
N TRP A 139 2.67 -3.14 -1.68
CA TRP A 139 3.48 -1.97 -2.01
C TRP A 139 4.78 -2.46 -2.62
N VAL A 140 5.23 -1.82 -3.68
CA VAL A 140 6.57 -2.01 -4.24
C VAL A 140 7.36 -0.74 -4.03
N VAL A 141 8.56 -0.88 -3.47
CA VAL A 141 9.43 0.26 -3.13
C VAL A 141 10.21 0.69 -4.38
N PHE A 142 9.84 1.84 -4.94
CA PHE A 142 10.37 2.34 -6.22
C PHE A 142 11.67 3.14 -6.06
N ASN A 143 12.11 3.37 -4.82
CA ASN A 143 13.45 3.87 -4.53
C ASN A 143 14.57 2.87 -4.90
N GLN A 144 14.20 1.60 -5.09
CA GLN A 144 15.12 0.53 -5.46
C GLN A 144 15.29 0.48 -6.98
N SER A 145 16.46 0.06 -7.46
CA SER A 145 16.73 -0.09 -8.89
C SER A 145 15.77 -1.09 -9.58
N PRO A 146 15.59 -1.02 -10.91
CA PRO A 146 14.77 -1.96 -11.67
C PRO A 146 15.12 -3.43 -11.42
N ASP A 147 16.41 -3.72 -11.25
CA ASP A 147 16.93 -5.09 -11.03
C ASP A 147 16.51 -5.68 -9.67
N THR A 148 16.19 -4.81 -8.70
CA THR A 148 15.98 -5.20 -7.31
C THR A 148 14.56 -4.98 -6.82
N ARG A 149 13.83 -3.96 -7.28
CA ARG A 149 12.53 -3.57 -6.69
C ARG A 149 11.44 -4.65 -6.69
N TYR A 150 11.48 -5.61 -7.61
CA TYR A 150 10.53 -6.73 -7.66
C TYR A 150 11.02 -7.99 -6.94
N LYS A 151 12.16 -7.94 -6.25
CA LYS A 151 12.61 -9.02 -5.37
C LYS A 151 11.74 -9.03 -4.10
N LYS A 152 11.55 -10.22 -3.53
CA LYS A 152 10.69 -10.45 -2.35
C LYS A 152 10.93 -9.46 -1.19
N LYS A 153 12.15 -8.96 -0.99
CA LYS A 153 12.50 -7.98 0.06
C LYS A 153 11.78 -6.64 -0.11
N TYR A 154 11.46 -6.25 -1.34
CA TYR A 154 10.92 -4.91 -1.68
C TYR A 154 9.49 -4.96 -2.22
N VAL A 155 8.88 -6.14 -2.24
CA VAL A 155 7.44 -6.35 -2.45
C VAL A 155 6.79 -6.58 -1.08
N LEU A 156 6.25 -5.50 -0.53
CA LEU A 156 5.78 -5.41 0.84
C LEU A 156 4.27 -5.66 0.91
N PRO A 157 3.78 -6.57 1.77
CA PRO A 157 2.34 -6.78 1.90
C PRO A 157 1.64 -5.58 2.54
N SER A 158 0.47 -5.22 2.02
CA SER A 158 -0.35 -4.10 2.49
C SER A 158 -1.62 -4.59 3.20
N LEU A 159 -2.44 -5.40 2.53
CA LEU A 159 -3.63 -6.01 3.14
C LEU A 159 -4.01 -7.29 2.40
N ILE A 160 -4.77 -8.16 3.08
CA ILE A 160 -5.28 -9.41 2.51
C ILE A 160 -6.78 -9.48 2.72
N ILE A 161 -7.57 -9.42 1.65
CA ILE A 161 -9.03 -9.56 1.72
C ILE A 161 -9.38 -11.05 1.56
N PRO A 162 -9.93 -11.71 2.59
CA PRO A 162 -10.33 -13.10 2.49
C PRO A 162 -11.52 -13.25 1.54
N GLY A 163 -11.44 -14.22 0.63
CA GLY A 163 -12.55 -14.63 -0.22
C GLY A 163 -13.60 -15.45 0.53
N PRO A 164 -14.44 -16.22 -0.17
CA PRO A 164 -14.35 -16.54 -1.60
C PRO A 164 -14.80 -15.39 -2.52
N ASN A 165 -15.51 -14.39 -1.98
CA ASN A 165 -16.08 -13.32 -2.79
C ASN A 165 -15.08 -12.18 -3.03
N LYS A 166 -15.07 -11.68 -4.27
CA LYS A 166 -14.33 -10.47 -4.65
C LYS A 166 -14.83 -9.24 -3.88
N PRO A 167 -13.95 -8.31 -3.50
CA PRO A 167 -14.38 -7.05 -2.91
C PRO A 167 -15.26 -6.28 -3.89
N LYS A 168 -16.44 -5.81 -3.46
CA LYS A 168 -17.30 -4.96 -4.32
C LYS A 168 -16.90 -3.50 -4.24
N ASN A 169 -16.81 -2.97 -3.01
CA ASN A 169 -16.30 -1.63 -2.74
C ASN A 169 -14.84 -1.73 -2.29
N LEU A 170 -13.91 -1.73 -3.25
CA LEU A 170 -12.48 -1.89 -2.98
C LEU A 170 -11.92 -0.75 -2.11
N ASP A 171 -12.36 0.49 -2.35
CA ASP A 171 -11.88 1.67 -1.63
C ASP A 171 -12.08 1.57 -0.11
N SER A 172 -13.19 0.97 0.32
CA SER A 172 -13.42 0.71 1.75
C SER A 172 -12.32 -0.18 2.35
N PHE A 173 -11.85 -1.19 1.63
CA PHE A 173 -10.76 -2.06 2.09
C PHE A 173 -9.41 -1.36 2.03
N LEU A 174 -9.15 -0.54 1.01
CA LEU A 174 -7.91 0.20 0.84
C LEU A 174 -7.76 1.36 1.85
N PHE A 175 -8.86 1.90 2.35
CA PHE A 175 -8.88 3.08 3.23
C PHE A 175 -7.86 3.03 4.38
N PRO A 176 -7.74 1.95 5.19
CA PRO A 176 -6.78 1.93 6.30
C PRO A 176 -5.33 2.11 5.85
N GLY A 177 -4.95 1.47 4.73
CA GLY A 177 -3.59 1.55 4.18
C GLY A 177 -3.27 2.95 3.65
N PHE A 178 -4.18 3.53 2.86
CA PHE A 178 -4.00 4.89 2.33
C PHE A 178 -4.15 5.97 3.39
N HIS A 179 -4.99 5.77 4.40
CA HIS A 179 -5.07 6.68 5.56
C HIS A 179 -3.73 6.72 6.29
N HIS A 180 -3.11 5.56 6.53
CA HIS A 180 -1.77 5.48 7.12
C HIS A 180 -0.73 6.18 6.24
N LEU A 181 -0.73 5.90 4.92
CA LEU A 181 0.18 6.53 3.96
C LEU A 181 0.03 8.06 3.94
N ALA A 182 -1.20 8.57 3.86
CA ALA A 182 -1.47 10.00 3.87
C ALA A 182 -1.07 10.68 5.19
N SER A 183 -1.18 9.96 6.32
CA SER A 183 -0.74 10.46 7.62
C SER A 183 0.77 10.64 7.66
N ILE A 184 1.55 9.64 7.20
CA ILE A 184 3.01 9.75 7.15
C ILE A 184 3.50 10.77 6.12
N GLN A 185 2.79 10.97 5.00
CA GLN A 185 3.11 12.03 4.03
C GLN A 185 2.92 13.43 4.64
N ARG A 186 1.95 13.60 5.54
CA ARG A 186 1.66 14.90 6.18
C ARG A 186 2.55 15.17 7.38
N GLU A 187 2.75 14.17 8.23
CA GLU A 187 3.42 14.31 9.53
C GLU A 187 4.92 13.98 9.45
N GLY A 188 5.36 13.34 8.37
CA GLY A 188 6.68 12.75 8.22
C GLY A 188 6.78 11.37 8.86
N LEU A 189 7.77 10.60 8.43
CA LEU A 189 8.14 9.31 9.02
C LEU A 189 9.54 9.42 9.61
N LYS A 190 9.67 9.25 10.93
CA LYS A 190 10.99 9.20 11.57
C LYS A 190 11.68 7.89 11.23
N ILE A 191 12.83 7.97 10.59
CA ILE A 191 13.62 6.82 10.15
C ILE A 191 15.02 6.94 10.72
N TRP A 192 15.57 5.83 11.22
CA TRP A 192 17.00 5.70 11.47
C TRP A 192 17.65 5.21 10.18
N ASP A 193 18.55 6.00 9.62
CA ASP A 193 19.32 5.65 8.43
C ASP A 193 20.62 4.98 8.84
N ALA A 194 20.86 3.76 8.36
CA ALA A 194 22.03 2.94 8.68
C ALA A 194 23.15 3.01 7.62
N SER A 195 23.02 3.88 6.60
CA SER A 195 24.08 4.16 5.63
C SER A 195 25.27 4.91 6.23
#